data_AF-A0A3S5GHP3-F1
#
_entry.id   AF-A0A3S5GHP3-F1
#
_cell.length_a   1.000
_cell.length_b   1.000
_cell.length_c   1.000
_cell.angle_alpha   90.00
_cell.angle_beta   90.00
_cell.angle_gamma   90.00
#
_symmetry.space_group_name_H-M   'P 1'
#
loop_
_entity.id
_entity.type
_entity.pdbx_description
1 polymer ?
#
loop_
_entity_poly.entity_id
_entity_poly.type
_entity_poly.pdbx_seq_one_letter_code
_entity_poly.pdbx_strand_id
1 'polypeptide(L)'
;MAARYALKERFPENPKIWNLKGDRIYPTRDYDEDINSRPLMANHVGAGVALHLHTNGADDASASGTRAVVQPGRPDDLVLGRSILCYMKELIQSAEGYGEFPVGGEPFQVDKGENRLSEMPSVIVEMGFHTNPVDAAALQDPLFRTASMKGVEKGYRLFREGKGCLPLKAAPIGSINLSQGDSQQVDVAFEGYPQYPIQLITTNVGCPPGWTCTDGRVRIETPDAKPSQITLRCENAGSAPILWDTQVVDDDGVKSPPVRHWVQCIRRPGGAVARPGAPVGVEAATAGLENGRFRARSSFVEHGSTLQEWRLKPQLALPCASR
;
A
#
# COMPACT_ATOMS: atom_id res chain seq x y z
N MET A 1 -12.38 23.37 -20.10
CA MET A 1 -13.01 22.41 -21.03
C MET A 1 -12.45 22.65 -22.41
N ALA A 2 -11.87 21.61 -23.02
CA ALA A 2 -11.18 21.67 -24.31
C ALA A 2 -10.90 20.27 -24.91
N ALA A 3 -11.28 19.18 -24.24
CA ALA A 3 -10.98 17.82 -24.66
C ALA A 3 -11.52 17.52 -26.08
N ARG A 4 -12.75 17.93 -26.40
CA ARG A 4 -13.32 17.69 -27.74
C ARG A 4 -12.53 18.40 -28.84
N TYR A 5 -12.04 19.61 -28.56
CA TYR A 5 -11.37 20.43 -29.55
C TYR A 5 -9.95 19.91 -29.81
N ALA A 6 -9.24 19.52 -28.75
CA ALA A 6 -7.95 18.85 -28.86
C ALA A 6 -8.07 17.51 -29.60
N LEU A 7 -9.13 16.74 -29.35
CA LEU A 7 -9.38 15.47 -30.04
C LEU A 7 -9.78 15.68 -31.50
N LYS A 8 -10.55 16.73 -31.81
CA LYS A 8 -10.87 17.10 -33.20
C LYS A 8 -9.60 17.44 -34.00
N GLU A 9 -8.70 18.23 -33.40
CA GLU A 9 -7.45 18.61 -34.04
C GLU A 9 -6.56 17.39 -34.32
N ARG A 10 -6.50 16.45 -33.36
CA ARG A 10 -5.63 15.28 -33.46
C ARG A 10 -6.22 14.13 -34.27
N PHE A 11 -7.55 13.96 -34.24
CA PHE A 11 -8.27 12.87 -34.89
C PHE A 11 -9.44 13.40 -35.72
N PRO A 12 -9.20 14.27 -36.71
CA PRO A 12 -10.26 14.92 -37.48
C PRO A 12 -11.15 13.91 -38.23
N GLU A 13 -10.55 12.80 -38.67
CA GLU A 13 -11.26 11.73 -39.40
C GLU A 13 -12.10 10.81 -38.49
N ASN A 14 -12.04 10.98 -37.17
CA ASN A 14 -12.78 10.16 -36.21
C ASN A 14 -13.77 11.00 -35.38
N PRO A 15 -14.83 11.56 -35.98
CA PRO A 15 -15.80 12.39 -35.25
C PRO A 15 -16.53 11.65 -34.14
N LYS A 16 -16.53 10.31 -34.13
CA LYS A 16 -17.19 9.51 -33.08
C LYS A 16 -16.56 9.71 -31.70
N ILE A 17 -15.33 10.22 -31.60
CA ILE A 17 -14.67 10.48 -30.30
C ILE A 17 -14.77 11.93 -29.82
N TRP A 18 -15.23 12.87 -30.66
CA TRP A 18 -15.28 14.31 -30.31
C TRP A 18 -16.55 15.07 -30.76
N ASN A 19 -17.47 14.40 -31.47
CA ASN A 19 -18.72 14.95 -31.99
C ASN A 19 -19.86 13.91 -31.94
N LEU A 20 -20.08 13.29 -30.79
CA LEU A 20 -21.06 12.23 -30.60
C LEU A 20 -22.51 12.68 -30.88
N LYS A 21 -22.82 13.95 -30.60
CA LYS A 21 -24.14 14.58 -30.77
C LYS A 21 -24.35 15.18 -32.16
N GLY A 22 -23.34 15.15 -33.03
CA GLY A 22 -23.39 15.73 -34.37
C GLY A 22 -23.70 17.23 -34.35
N ASP A 23 -24.55 17.65 -35.28
CA ASP A 23 -24.94 19.05 -35.50
C ASP A 23 -26.13 19.53 -34.66
N ARG A 24 -26.53 18.74 -33.64
CA ARG A 24 -27.59 19.17 -32.71
C ARG A 24 -27.19 20.47 -32.02
N ILE A 25 -28.14 21.37 -31.76
CA ILE A 25 -27.87 22.65 -31.10
C ILE A 25 -28.68 22.72 -29.81
N TYR A 26 -28.00 22.82 -28.67
CA TYR A 26 -28.59 23.03 -27.35
C TYR A 26 -27.56 23.63 -26.36
N PRO A 27 -27.99 24.31 -25.28
CA PRO A 27 -27.11 25.16 -24.48
C PRO A 27 -25.88 24.47 -23.85
N THR A 28 -25.98 23.20 -23.48
CA THR A 28 -24.90 22.44 -22.82
C THR A 28 -24.18 21.48 -23.75
N ARG A 29 -24.39 21.58 -25.08
CA ARG A 29 -23.79 20.65 -26.04
C ARG A 29 -22.27 20.55 -25.90
N ASP A 30 -21.60 21.69 -25.85
CA ASP A 30 -20.15 21.71 -25.83
C ASP A 30 -19.61 21.08 -24.55
N TYR A 31 -20.27 21.31 -23.42
CA TYR A 31 -19.97 20.65 -22.14
C TYR A 31 -20.14 19.13 -22.25
N ASP A 32 -21.28 18.67 -22.78
CA ASP A 32 -21.57 17.25 -22.92
C ASP A 32 -20.57 16.56 -23.85
N GLU A 33 -20.25 17.18 -24.99
CA GLU A 33 -19.25 16.66 -25.94
C GLU A 33 -17.85 16.61 -25.31
N ASP A 34 -17.45 17.64 -24.58
CA ASP A 34 -16.14 17.66 -23.91
C ASP A 34 -16.01 16.53 -22.90
N ILE A 35 -17.06 16.29 -22.10
CA ILE A 35 -17.08 15.20 -21.11
C ILE A 35 -17.13 13.83 -21.79
N ASN A 36 -18.06 13.63 -22.73
CA ASN A 36 -18.24 12.34 -23.40
C ASN A 36 -17.01 11.95 -24.23
N SER A 37 -16.26 12.92 -24.75
CA SER A 37 -15.05 12.66 -25.54
C SER A 37 -13.94 11.94 -24.76
N ARG A 38 -13.88 12.11 -23.43
CA ARG A 38 -12.84 11.51 -22.58
C ARG A 38 -12.90 9.97 -22.54
N PRO A 39 -14.02 9.34 -22.15
CA PRO A 39 -14.14 7.88 -22.23
C PRO A 39 -14.11 7.37 -23.67
N LEU A 40 -14.64 8.11 -24.64
CA LEU A 40 -14.59 7.67 -26.05
C LEU A 40 -13.16 7.63 -26.59
N MET A 41 -12.31 8.57 -26.17
CA MET A 41 -10.88 8.50 -26.46
C MET A 41 -10.22 7.30 -25.78
N ALA A 42 -10.58 6.99 -24.52
CA ALA A 42 -10.08 5.81 -23.82
C ALA A 42 -10.47 4.51 -24.55
N ASN A 43 -11.71 4.41 -25.05
CA ASN A 43 -12.17 3.28 -25.86
C ASN A 43 -11.36 3.19 -27.16
N HIS A 44 -11.17 4.31 -27.84
CA HIS A 44 -10.44 4.37 -29.12
C HIS A 44 -9.00 3.85 -29.01
N VAL A 45 -8.30 4.16 -27.92
CA VAL A 45 -6.92 3.68 -27.71
C VAL A 45 -6.85 2.27 -27.11
N GLY A 46 -7.99 1.64 -26.81
CA GLY A 46 -8.07 0.34 -26.16
C GLY A 46 -7.47 0.36 -24.75
N ALA A 47 -7.77 1.39 -23.95
CA ALA A 47 -7.28 1.49 -22.59
C ALA A 47 -7.84 0.35 -21.71
N GLY A 48 -7.01 -0.18 -20.79
CA GLY A 48 -7.46 -1.21 -19.84
C GLY A 48 -8.25 -0.66 -18.65
N VAL A 49 -8.17 0.64 -18.40
CA VAL A 49 -8.90 1.38 -17.35
C VAL A 49 -9.04 2.84 -17.77
N ALA A 50 -10.06 3.53 -17.28
CA ALA A 50 -10.18 4.99 -17.36
C ALA A 50 -10.22 5.61 -15.95
N LEU A 51 -9.21 6.40 -15.61
CA LEU A 51 -9.13 7.14 -14.35
C LEU A 51 -9.30 8.63 -14.63
N HIS A 52 -10.39 9.22 -14.16
CA HIS A 52 -10.67 10.64 -14.31
C HIS A 52 -10.32 11.35 -12.99
N LEU A 53 -9.26 12.13 -12.96
CA LEU A 53 -8.78 12.79 -11.74
C LEU A 53 -9.40 14.18 -11.60
N HIS A 54 -10.05 14.45 -10.47
CA HIS A 54 -10.83 15.65 -10.24
C HIS A 54 -10.61 16.24 -8.84
N THR A 55 -10.93 17.52 -8.70
CA THR A 55 -11.26 18.14 -7.42
C THR A 55 -12.74 18.47 -7.43
N ASN A 56 -13.38 18.39 -6.25
CA ASN A 56 -14.82 18.51 -6.13
C ASN A 56 -15.23 19.88 -5.61
N GLY A 57 -16.46 20.29 -5.91
CA GLY A 57 -17.07 21.50 -5.38
C GLY A 57 -18.44 21.19 -4.79
N ALA A 58 -18.80 21.88 -3.72
CA ALA A 58 -20.14 21.83 -3.13
C ALA A 58 -20.55 23.22 -2.62
N ASP A 59 -21.86 23.49 -2.66
CA ASP A 59 -22.45 24.71 -2.10
C ASP A 59 -22.22 24.80 -0.58
N ASP A 60 -22.23 23.65 0.10
CA ASP A 60 -21.85 23.52 1.49
C ASP A 60 -20.33 23.40 1.61
N ALA A 61 -19.68 24.47 2.07
CA ALA A 61 -18.24 24.52 2.28
C ALA A 61 -17.74 23.57 3.38
N SER A 62 -18.63 22.93 4.15
CA SER A 62 -18.25 21.88 5.12
C SER A 62 -18.01 20.52 4.47
N ALA A 63 -18.45 20.31 3.22
CA ALA A 63 -18.19 19.09 2.48
C ALA A 63 -16.67 18.90 2.27
N SER A 64 -16.14 17.75 2.68
CA SER A 64 -14.71 17.45 2.66
C SER A 64 -14.45 16.00 2.29
N GLY A 65 -13.21 15.72 1.90
CA GLY A 65 -12.64 14.40 1.75
C GLY A 65 -12.60 13.86 0.33
N THR A 66 -11.82 12.80 0.17
CA THR A 66 -11.70 12.05 -1.09
C THR A 66 -12.94 11.21 -1.36
N ARG A 67 -13.38 11.15 -2.62
CA ARG A 67 -14.49 10.30 -3.08
C ARG A 67 -14.16 9.62 -4.40
N ALA A 68 -14.80 8.49 -4.66
CA ALA A 68 -14.83 7.87 -5.98
C ALA A 68 -16.26 7.91 -6.51
N VAL A 69 -16.43 8.19 -7.81
CA VAL A 69 -17.73 8.11 -8.49
C VAL A 69 -17.62 7.15 -9.67
N VAL A 70 -18.54 6.21 -9.72
CA VAL A 70 -18.61 5.14 -10.72
C VAL A 70 -19.98 5.10 -11.38
N GLN A 71 -20.09 4.43 -12.52
CA GLN A 71 -21.36 4.29 -13.20
C GLN A 71 -22.25 3.23 -12.48
N PRO A 72 -23.55 3.49 -12.31
CA PRO A 72 -24.48 2.49 -11.79
C PRO A 72 -24.51 1.21 -12.63
N GLY A 73 -24.59 0.05 -11.96
CA GLY A 73 -24.73 -1.25 -12.63
C GLY A 73 -23.45 -1.80 -13.25
N ARG A 74 -22.28 -1.26 -12.91
CA ARG A 74 -20.97 -1.71 -13.39
C ARG A 74 -20.12 -2.30 -12.25
N PRO A 75 -20.14 -3.64 -12.06
CA PRO A 75 -19.43 -4.29 -10.95
C PRO A 75 -17.92 -4.04 -10.95
N ASP A 76 -17.27 -4.05 -12.11
CA ASP A 76 -15.82 -3.85 -12.19
C ASP A 76 -15.42 -2.42 -11.81
N ASP A 77 -16.23 -1.42 -12.16
CA ASP A 77 -16.03 -0.03 -11.74
C ASP A 77 -16.10 0.08 -10.20
N LEU A 78 -17.05 -0.64 -9.56
CA LEU A 78 -17.16 -0.67 -8.10
C LEU A 78 -15.93 -1.29 -7.44
N VAL A 79 -15.42 -2.42 -7.98
CA VAL A 79 -14.20 -3.06 -7.44
C VAL A 79 -12.99 -2.13 -7.60
N LEU A 80 -12.84 -1.49 -8.75
CA LEU A 80 -11.78 -0.50 -8.99
C LEU A 80 -11.89 0.68 -8.02
N GLY A 81 -13.08 1.29 -7.89
CA GLY A 81 -13.31 2.43 -7.03
C GLY A 81 -13.05 2.12 -5.55
N ARG A 82 -13.48 0.96 -5.06
CA ARG A 82 -13.18 0.50 -3.70
C ARG A 82 -11.69 0.29 -3.46
N SER A 83 -11.00 -0.31 -4.43
CA SER A 83 -9.54 -0.51 -4.35
C SER A 83 -8.83 0.85 -4.23
N ILE A 84 -9.16 1.81 -5.10
CA ILE A 84 -8.59 3.16 -5.05
C ILE A 84 -8.87 3.84 -3.72
N LEU A 85 -10.11 3.85 -3.23
CA LEU A 85 -10.44 4.48 -1.95
C LEU A 85 -9.69 3.85 -0.76
N CYS A 86 -9.58 2.52 -0.73
CA CYS A 86 -8.82 1.82 0.30
C CYS A 86 -7.36 2.27 0.35
N TYR A 87 -6.68 2.30 -0.79
CA TYR A 87 -5.26 2.63 -0.83
C TYR A 87 -4.98 4.13 -0.80
N MET A 88 -5.90 4.98 -1.25
CA MET A 88 -5.86 6.41 -0.95
C MET A 88 -5.96 6.66 0.55
N LYS A 89 -6.84 5.96 1.27
CA LYS A 89 -6.94 6.08 2.73
C LYS A 89 -5.63 5.70 3.40
N GLU A 90 -5.05 4.55 3.06
CA GLU A 90 -3.78 4.10 3.62
C GLU A 90 -2.65 5.11 3.40
N LEU A 91 -2.50 5.62 2.17
CA LEU A 91 -1.39 6.51 1.81
C LEU A 91 -1.59 7.92 2.38
N ILE A 92 -2.79 8.50 2.25
CA ILE A 92 -3.09 9.85 2.75
C ILE A 92 -2.97 9.87 4.28
N GLN A 93 -3.54 8.89 4.99
CA GLN A 93 -3.51 8.87 6.46
C GLN A 93 -2.15 8.45 7.03
N SER A 94 -1.23 7.96 6.19
CA SER A 94 0.17 7.78 6.58
C SER A 94 1.03 9.04 6.38
N ALA A 95 0.56 10.00 5.58
CA ALA A 95 1.28 11.23 5.33
C ALA A 95 1.23 12.17 6.55
N GLU A 96 2.35 12.84 6.81
CA GLU A 96 2.47 13.79 7.91
C GLU A 96 1.42 14.90 7.78
N GLY A 97 0.68 15.16 8.87
CA GLY A 97 -0.40 16.16 8.90
C GLY A 97 -1.77 15.69 8.38
N TYR A 98 -1.87 14.49 7.79
CA TYR A 98 -3.09 14.01 7.12
C TYR A 98 -3.70 12.73 7.73
N GLY A 99 -3.27 12.34 8.93
CA GLY A 99 -3.75 11.12 9.61
C GLY A 99 -5.27 11.02 9.77
N GLU A 100 -5.94 12.16 9.90
CA GLU A 100 -7.41 12.26 10.05
C GLU A 100 -8.11 12.75 8.78
N PHE A 101 -7.41 12.88 7.64
CA PHE A 101 -8.03 13.37 6.41
C PHE A 101 -9.16 12.41 5.96
N PRO A 102 -10.37 12.91 5.65
CA PRO A 102 -11.48 12.04 5.31
C PRO A 102 -11.32 11.38 3.93
N VAL A 103 -11.44 10.06 3.88
CA VAL A 103 -11.49 9.29 2.62
C VAL A 103 -12.74 8.41 2.64
N GLY A 104 -13.58 8.53 1.61
CA GLY A 104 -14.80 7.76 1.49
C GLY A 104 -14.55 6.24 1.53
N GLY A 105 -15.43 5.48 2.18
CA GLY A 105 -15.31 4.03 2.26
C GLY A 105 -15.89 3.28 1.05
N GLU A 106 -16.80 3.91 0.31
CA GLU A 106 -17.53 3.31 -0.81
C GLU A 106 -17.64 4.31 -1.98
N PRO A 107 -17.57 3.84 -3.24
CA PRO A 107 -17.83 4.67 -4.40
C PRO A 107 -19.30 5.10 -4.48
N PHE A 108 -19.54 6.34 -4.88
CA PHE A 108 -20.86 6.82 -5.27
C PHE A 108 -21.23 6.29 -6.65
N GLN A 109 -22.43 5.74 -6.80
CA GLN A 109 -22.95 5.29 -8.08
C GLN A 109 -23.82 6.38 -8.69
N VAL A 110 -23.28 7.14 -9.65
CA VAL A 110 -23.96 8.26 -10.29
C VAL A 110 -23.71 8.23 -11.79
N ASP A 111 -24.75 8.44 -12.59
CA ASP A 111 -24.63 8.50 -14.05
C ASP A 111 -23.87 9.77 -14.47
N LYS A 112 -22.56 9.62 -14.69
CA LYS A 112 -21.63 10.68 -15.10
C LYS A 112 -21.10 10.39 -16.48
N GLY A 113 -21.05 11.42 -17.34
CA GLY A 113 -20.66 11.25 -18.74
C GLY A 113 -19.24 10.70 -18.92
N GLU A 114 -18.34 11.01 -17.98
CA GLU A 114 -16.97 10.50 -17.93
C GLU A 114 -16.92 8.97 -17.78
N ASN A 115 -17.90 8.35 -17.11
CA ASN A 115 -17.95 6.90 -16.89
C ASN A 115 -18.94 6.19 -17.84
N ARG A 116 -20.08 6.83 -18.14
CA ARG A 116 -21.20 6.21 -18.86
C ARG A 116 -20.83 5.57 -20.18
N LEU A 117 -19.94 6.19 -20.94
CA LEU A 117 -19.57 5.74 -22.30
C LEU A 117 -18.28 4.91 -22.34
N SER A 118 -17.72 4.57 -21.18
CA SER A 118 -16.48 3.79 -21.11
C SER A 118 -16.73 2.32 -21.41
N GLU A 119 -15.83 1.65 -22.13
CA GLU A 119 -15.88 0.21 -22.41
C GLU A 119 -14.94 -0.61 -21.50
N MET A 120 -14.19 0.06 -20.63
CA MET A 120 -13.29 -0.52 -19.64
C MET A 120 -13.68 -0.05 -18.23
N PRO A 121 -13.18 -0.67 -17.13
CA PRO A 121 -13.42 -0.16 -15.78
C PRO A 121 -13.10 1.34 -15.69
N SER A 122 -14.05 2.14 -15.21
CA SER A 122 -13.96 3.60 -15.21
C SER A 122 -14.36 4.20 -13.87
N VAL A 123 -13.59 5.19 -13.42
CA VAL A 123 -13.84 5.86 -12.14
C VAL A 123 -13.42 7.31 -12.20
N ILE A 124 -14.25 8.18 -11.62
CA ILE A 124 -13.87 9.55 -11.28
C ILE A 124 -13.32 9.52 -9.85
N VAL A 125 -12.09 9.99 -9.67
CA VAL A 125 -11.46 10.15 -8.35
C VAL A 125 -11.48 11.62 -8.02
N GLU A 126 -12.26 11.97 -7.00
CA GLU A 126 -12.35 13.32 -6.44
C GLU A 126 -11.38 13.39 -5.26
N MET A 127 -10.24 14.07 -5.41
CA MET A 127 -9.19 14.08 -4.37
C MET A 127 -9.59 14.82 -3.09
N GLY A 128 -10.39 15.88 -3.22
CA GLY A 128 -10.88 16.71 -2.12
C GLY A 128 -11.76 17.84 -2.64
N PHE A 129 -12.40 18.58 -1.74
CA PHE A 129 -13.31 19.68 -2.06
C PHE A 129 -12.57 21.02 -2.15
N HIS A 130 -12.43 21.59 -3.34
CA HIS A 130 -11.79 22.90 -3.52
C HIS A 130 -12.61 24.07 -2.94
N THR A 131 -13.88 23.84 -2.63
CA THR A 131 -14.74 24.79 -1.88
C THR A 131 -14.58 24.70 -0.36
N ASN A 132 -13.96 23.65 0.16
CA ASN A 132 -13.62 23.52 1.58
C ASN A 132 -12.19 24.05 1.81
N PRO A 133 -11.96 24.96 2.77
CA PRO A 133 -10.66 25.60 2.94
C PRO A 133 -9.55 24.63 3.38
N VAL A 134 -9.87 23.58 4.14
CA VAL A 134 -8.89 22.58 4.59
C VAL A 134 -8.47 21.69 3.42
N ASP A 135 -9.44 21.16 2.69
CA ASP A 135 -9.18 20.37 1.48
C ASP A 135 -8.48 21.20 0.40
N ALA A 136 -8.88 22.46 0.19
CA ALA A 136 -8.25 23.35 -0.77
C ALA A 136 -6.77 23.58 -0.44
N ALA A 137 -6.42 23.74 0.85
CA ALA A 137 -5.03 23.81 1.28
C ALA A 137 -4.28 22.49 1.04
N ALA A 138 -4.90 21.35 1.37
CA ALA A 138 -4.34 20.02 1.12
C ALA A 138 -4.06 19.79 -0.38
N LEU A 139 -4.98 20.23 -1.26
CA LEU A 139 -4.84 20.13 -2.71
C LEU A 139 -3.65 20.94 -3.28
N GLN A 140 -3.14 21.92 -2.53
CA GLN A 140 -1.92 22.67 -2.88
C GLN A 140 -0.65 22.02 -2.29
N ASP A 141 -0.77 21.22 -1.24
CA ASP A 141 0.35 20.58 -0.55
C ASP A 141 0.95 19.42 -1.39
N PRO A 142 2.25 19.48 -1.73
CA PRO A 142 2.95 18.38 -2.40
C PRO A 142 2.89 17.04 -1.66
N LEU A 143 2.86 17.02 -0.32
CA LEU A 143 2.78 15.78 0.46
C LEU A 143 1.43 15.10 0.24
N PHE A 144 0.33 15.85 0.39
CA PHE A 144 -1.02 15.34 0.14
C PHE A 144 -1.20 14.88 -1.31
N ARG A 145 -0.73 15.67 -2.27
CA ARG A 145 -0.81 15.32 -3.71
C ARG A 145 -0.04 14.03 -4.01
N THR A 146 1.15 13.88 -3.44
CA THR A 146 1.97 12.67 -3.61
C THR A 146 1.28 11.46 -3.01
N ALA A 147 0.81 11.56 -1.76
CA ALA A 147 0.10 10.48 -1.08
C ALA A 147 -1.19 10.08 -1.83
N SER A 148 -1.97 11.06 -2.27
CA SER A 148 -3.19 10.85 -3.06
C SER A 148 -2.90 10.09 -4.35
N MET A 149 -1.90 10.51 -5.12
CA MET A 149 -1.59 9.88 -6.41
C MET A 149 -0.93 8.50 -6.26
N LYS A 150 -0.08 8.30 -5.24
CA LYS A 150 0.42 6.97 -4.88
C LYS A 150 -0.72 6.03 -4.45
N GLY A 151 -1.72 6.55 -3.72
CA GLY A 151 -2.92 5.79 -3.37
C GLY A 151 -3.74 5.37 -4.59
N VAL A 152 -3.92 6.26 -5.57
CA VAL A 152 -4.57 5.92 -6.85
C VAL A 152 -3.78 4.87 -7.62
N GLU A 153 -2.46 5.03 -7.73
CA GLU A 153 -1.58 4.05 -8.38
C GLU A 153 -1.71 2.68 -7.72
N LYS A 154 -1.53 2.62 -6.40
CA LYS A 154 -1.59 1.37 -5.62
C LYS A 154 -2.95 0.71 -5.75
N GLY A 155 -4.03 1.48 -5.70
CA GLY A 155 -5.40 0.99 -5.90
C GLY A 155 -5.62 0.37 -7.28
N TYR A 156 -5.14 1.03 -8.33
CA TYR A 156 -5.21 0.49 -9.69
C TYR A 156 -4.33 -0.75 -9.88
N ARG A 157 -3.10 -0.73 -9.38
CA ARG A 157 -2.16 -1.85 -9.46
C ARG A 157 -2.73 -3.09 -8.78
N LEU A 158 -3.25 -2.96 -7.57
CA LEU A 158 -3.80 -4.09 -6.82
C LEU A 158 -5.13 -4.59 -7.40
N PHE A 159 -5.96 -3.70 -7.95
CA PHE A 159 -7.12 -4.09 -8.76
C PHE A 159 -6.70 -4.99 -9.93
N ARG A 160 -5.67 -4.60 -10.69
CA ARG A 160 -5.18 -5.39 -11.83
C ARG A 160 -4.58 -6.73 -11.44
N GLU A 161 -3.97 -6.79 -10.27
CA GLU A 161 -3.42 -8.03 -9.71
C GLU A 161 -4.50 -8.93 -9.10
N GLY A 162 -5.78 -8.52 -9.10
CA GLY A 162 -6.88 -9.27 -8.48
C GLY A 162 -6.79 -9.29 -6.94
N LYS A 163 -6.08 -8.34 -6.36
CA LYS A 163 -5.85 -8.23 -4.92
C LYS A 163 -6.88 -7.31 -4.28
N GLY A 164 -7.46 -7.76 -3.17
CA GLY A 164 -8.41 -6.96 -2.39
C GLY A 164 -7.73 -5.92 -1.50
N CYS A 165 -8.53 -5.10 -0.84
CA CYS A 165 -8.09 -4.14 0.16
C CYS A 165 -7.53 -4.87 1.40
N LEU A 166 -6.21 -4.80 1.57
CA LEU A 166 -5.48 -5.28 2.74
C LEU A 166 -4.40 -4.24 3.11
N PRO A 167 -4.69 -3.33 4.05
CA PRO A 167 -3.73 -2.34 4.52
C PRO A 167 -2.55 -2.97 5.27
N LEU A 168 -1.42 -2.26 5.29
CA LEU A 168 -0.18 -2.69 5.97
C LEU A 168 -0.39 -2.82 7.47
N LYS A 169 -0.14 -4.01 8.01
CA LYS A 169 -0.21 -4.27 9.45
C LYS A 169 0.83 -5.30 9.87
N ALA A 170 1.58 -4.99 10.93
CA ALA A 170 2.48 -5.93 11.56
C ALA A 170 1.71 -6.94 12.44
N ALA A 171 2.11 -8.20 12.41
CA ALA A 171 1.57 -9.23 13.28
C ALA A 171 2.08 -9.05 14.72
N PRO A 172 1.35 -9.53 15.74
CA PRO A 172 1.83 -9.53 17.11
C PRO A 172 3.20 -10.21 17.24
N ILE A 173 4.12 -9.56 17.96
CA ILE A 173 5.44 -10.10 18.29
C ILE A 173 5.37 -10.68 19.69
N GLY A 174 5.76 -11.95 19.84
CA GLY A 174 5.80 -12.63 21.13
C GLY A 174 6.88 -12.04 22.03
N SER A 175 6.55 -11.90 23.32
CA SER A 175 7.54 -11.52 24.32
C SER A 175 8.49 -12.66 24.62
N ILE A 176 9.76 -12.33 24.85
CA ILE A 176 10.82 -13.32 25.01
C ILE A 176 11.59 -13.13 26.32
N ASN A 177 12.11 -14.24 26.85
CA ASN A 177 13.06 -14.23 27.94
C ASN A 177 14.45 -14.50 27.37
N LEU A 178 15.40 -13.61 27.62
CA LEU A 178 16.79 -13.76 27.22
C LEU A 178 17.69 -13.75 28.44
N SER A 179 18.71 -14.61 28.46
CA SER A 179 19.73 -14.53 29.49
C SER A 179 20.61 -13.30 29.27
N GLN A 180 21.20 -12.81 30.36
CA GLN A 180 22.20 -11.74 30.28
C GLN A 180 23.32 -12.10 29.29
N GLY A 181 23.60 -11.17 28.37
CA GLY A 181 24.60 -11.29 27.30
C GLY A 181 24.09 -11.98 26.04
N ASP A 182 22.89 -12.56 26.05
CA ASP A 182 22.33 -13.27 24.90
C ASP A 182 21.53 -12.32 23.98
N SER A 183 21.32 -12.78 22.74
CA SER A 183 20.47 -12.12 21.75
C SER A 183 19.68 -13.15 20.96
N GLN A 184 18.55 -12.73 20.41
CA GLN A 184 17.69 -13.59 19.60
C GLN A 184 17.19 -12.83 18.37
N GLN A 185 17.17 -13.51 17.22
CA GLN A 185 16.45 -13.05 16.04
C GLN A 185 14.96 -13.39 16.19
N VAL A 186 14.10 -12.41 15.93
CA VAL A 186 12.66 -12.55 16.01
C VAL A 186 12.05 -12.16 14.66
N ASP A 187 11.23 -13.05 14.11
CA ASP A 187 10.51 -12.80 12.88
C ASP A 187 9.42 -11.74 13.11
N VAL A 188 9.35 -10.78 12.19
CA VAL A 188 8.31 -9.77 12.08
C VAL A 188 7.46 -10.13 10.88
N ALA A 189 6.38 -10.87 11.13
CA ALA A 189 5.37 -11.11 10.12
C ALA A 189 4.51 -9.85 9.94
N PHE A 190 4.00 -9.64 8.73
CA PHE A 190 3.06 -8.56 8.42
C PHE A 190 2.13 -8.97 7.28
N GLU A 191 1.01 -8.26 7.18
CA GLU A 191 0.04 -8.37 6.10
C GLU A 191 -0.02 -7.06 5.29
N GLY A 192 -0.61 -7.13 4.11
CA GLY A 192 -0.76 -6.02 3.18
C GLY A 192 0.20 -6.08 2.00
N TYR A 193 0.25 -4.98 1.24
CA TYR A 193 1.04 -4.89 0.02
C TYR A 193 1.98 -3.67 0.06
N PRO A 194 3.04 -3.72 0.88
CA PRO A 194 3.98 -2.60 1.00
C PRO A 194 4.78 -2.40 -0.29
N GLN A 195 5.23 -1.17 -0.53
CA GLN A 195 6.32 -0.93 -1.49
C GLN A 195 7.66 -1.25 -0.85
N TYR A 196 8.48 -2.03 -1.54
CA TYR A 196 9.84 -2.32 -1.12
C TYR A 196 10.80 -1.25 -1.68
N PRO A 197 11.89 -0.94 -0.96
CA PRO A 197 12.36 -1.56 0.29
C PRO A 197 11.50 -1.18 1.51
N ILE A 198 11.29 -2.14 2.42
CA ILE A 198 10.64 -1.87 3.71
C ILE A 198 11.67 -1.69 4.83
N GLN A 199 11.27 -1.02 5.90
CA GLN A 199 12.02 -0.87 7.14
C GLN A 199 11.24 -1.43 8.32
N LEU A 200 11.87 -2.28 9.12
CA LEU A 200 11.43 -2.65 10.45
C LEU A 200 12.04 -1.66 11.44
N ILE A 201 11.22 -0.80 12.02
CA ILE A 201 11.66 0.19 13.01
C ILE A 201 11.24 -0.31 14.38
N THR A 202 12.19 -0.47 15.30
CA THR A 202 11.95 -0.87 16.68
C THR A 202 12.37 0.26 17.62
N THR A 203 11.41 0.85 18.31
CA THR A 203 11.62 2.03 19.16
C THR A 203 11.51 1.64 20.63
N ASN A 204 12.45 2.10 21.46
CA ASN A 204 12.38 1.90 22.89
C ASN A 204 11.29 2.77 23.50
N VAL A 205 10.42 2.14 24.29
CA VAL A 205 9.28 2.80 24.94
C VAL A 205 9.26 2.57 26.45
N GLY A 206 10.23 1.80 26.94
CA GLY A 206 10.47 1.57 28.36
C GLY A 206 11.81 0.87 28.55
N CYS A 207 12.81 1.61 29.04
CA CYS A 207 14.11 1.06 29.40
C CYS A 207 14.27 1.09 30.93
N PRO A 208 14.70 -0.03 31.57
CA PRO A 208 14.95 -0.02 33.00
C PRO A 208 16.01 1.02 33.42
N PRO A 209 15.91 1.61 34.62
CA PRO A 209 16.89 2.60 35.09
C PRO A 209 18.32 2.06 35.11
N GLY A 210 19.26 2.85 34.59
CA GLY A 210 20.68 2.48 34.52
C GLY A 210 21.02 1.51 33.38
N TRP A 211 20.07 1.19 32.50
CA TRP A 211 20.31 0.36 31.32
C TRP A 211 20.47 1.23 30.07
N THR A 212 21.18 0.70 29.08
CA THR A 212 21.25 1.29 27.74
C THR A 212 20.37 0.46 26.81
N CYS A 213 19.31 1.08 26.31
CA CYS A 213 18.43 0.48 25.30
C CYS A 213 18.51 1.36 24.05
N THR A 214 18.84 0.78 22.90
CA THR A 214 18.98 1.52 21.64
C THR A 214 17.94 1.06 20.64
N ASP A 215 17.34 2.01 19.94
CA ASP A 215 16.40 1.75 18.85
C ASP A 215 17.05 0.90 17.74
N GLY A 216 16.23 0.08 17.09
CA GLY A 216 16.63 -0.78 15.99
C GLY A 216 16.02 -0.35 14.67
N ARG A 217 16.78 -0.51 13.58
CA ARG A 217 16.28 -0.39 12.21
C ARG A 217 16.86 -1.49 11.34
N VAL A 218 15.99 -2.24 10.69
CA VAL A 218 16.37 -3.27 9.70
C VAL A 218 15.72 -2.94 8.37
N ARG A 219 16.48 -2.92 7.30
CA ARG A 219 15.99 -2.68 5.93
C ARG A 219 15.90 -3.99 5.18
N ILE A 220 14.76 -4.23 4.53
CA ILE A 220 14.49 -5.41 3.72
C ILE A 220 14.28 -4.94 2.28
N GLU A 221 15.21 -5.31 1.38
CA GLU A 221 15.24 -4.77 0.02
C GLU A 221 14.17 -5.35 -0.90
N THR A 222 13.84 -6.64 -0.74
CA THR A 222 12.91 -7.34 -1.62
C THR A 222 12.01 -8.31 -0.83
N PRO A 223 10.85 -8.70 -1.38
CA PRO A 223 9.96 -9.67 -0.74
C PRO A 223 10.61 -11.03 -0.43
N ASP A 224 11.55 -11.46 -1.28
CA ASP A 224 12.23 -12.77 -1.20
C ASP A 224 13.47 -12.76 -0.30
N ALA A 225 13.82 -11.61 0.28
CA ALA A 225 14.82 -11.59 1.33
C ALA A 225 14.35 -12.51 2.48
N LYS A 226 15.30 -13.25 3.09
CA LYS A 226 15.12 -14.08 4.29
C LYS A 226 14.14 -13.43 5.29
N PRO A 227 13.44 -14.20 6.15
CA PRO A 227 12.36 -13.68 7.00
C PRO A 227 12.71 -12.33 7.61
N SER A 228 11.75 -11.41 7.54
CA SER A 228 11.89 -10.04 8.04
C SER A 228 12.16 -10.09 9.54
N GLN A 229 13.44 -10.05 9.94
CA GLN A 229 13.87 -10.30 11.32
C GLN A 229 14.41 -9.03 11.99
N ILE A 230 14.15 -8.93 13.29
CA ILE A 230 14.80 -7.97 14.19
C ILE A 230 15.65 -8.71 15.23
N THR A 231 16.72 -8.07 15.69
CA THR A 231 17.56 -8.63 16.76
C THR A 231 17.21 -7.99 18.10
N LEU A 232 16.76 -8.80 19.05
CA LEU A 232 16.52 -8.38 20.43
C LEU A 232 17.68 -8.83 21.32
N ARG A 233 18.09 -7.97 22.26
CA ARG A 233 19.31 -8.16 23.07
C ARG A 233 19.06 -7.89 24.54
N CYS A 234 19.81 -8.57 25.39
CA CYS A 234 19.88 -8.31 26.82
C CYS A 234 21.32 -8.13 27.28
N GLU A 235 21.72 -6.89 27.56
CA GLU A 235 23.06 -6.60 28.10
C GLU A 235 23.10 -6.76 29.62
N ASN A 236 22.03 -6.32 30.29
CA ASN A 236 21.86 -6.37 31.74
C ASN A 236 20.70 -7.30 32.09
N ALA A 237 20.71 -7.87 33.29
CA ALA A 237 19.59 -8.65 33.83
C ALA A 237 18.94 -7.93 35.01
N GLY A 238 17.62 -8.05 35.13
CA GLY A 238 16.85 -7.40 36.18
C GLY A 238 15.40 -7.86 36.22
N SER A 239 14.64 -7.32 37.17
CA SER A 239 13.22 -7.63 37.34
C SER A 239 12.32 -6.90 36.35
N ALA A 240 12.73 -5.72 35.86
CA ALA A 240 11.94 -4.94 34.92
C ALA A 240 12.23 -5.38 33.46
N PRO A 241 11.20 -5.56 32.62
CA PRO A 241 11.38 -5.86 31.21
C PRO A 241 11.79 -4.61 30.42
N ILE A 242 12.39 -4.81 29.26
CA ILE A 242 12.54 -3.77 28.23
C ILE A 242 11.28 -3.78 27.37
N LEU A 243 10.66 -2.62 27.17
CA LEU A 243 9.49 -2.45 26.32
C LEU A 243 9.89 -1.84 24.97
N TRP A 244 9.33 -2.40 23.90
CA TRP A 244 9.58 -1.99 22.52
C TRP A 244 8.27 -1.81 21.76
N ASP A 245 8.25 -0.88 20.82
CA ASP A 245 7.30 -0.84 19.72
C ASP A 245 8.01 -1.18 18.42
N THR A 246 7.45 -2.10 17.64
CA THR A 246 7.94 -2.38 16.29
C THR A 246 6.89 -2.01 15.24
N GLN A 247 7.33 -1.34 14.17
CA GLN A 247 6.52 -0.95 13.02
C GLN A 247 7.18 -1.41 11.71
N VAL A 248 6.35 -1.74 10.72
CA VAL A 248 6.78 -1.88 9.33
C VAL A 248 6.52 -0.55 8.62
N VAL A 249 7.53 -0.03 7.94
CA VAL A 249 7.44 1.19 7.13
C VAL A 249 7.83 0.86 5.71
N ASP A 250 6.96 1.16 4.74
CA ASP A 250 7.23 0.90 3.33
C ASP A 250 7.93 2.08 2.64
N ASP A 251 8.36 1.89 1.38
CA ASP A 251 9.09 2.93 0.62
C ASP A 251 8.21 4.15 0.25
N ASP A 252 6.89 3.98 0.31
CA ASP A 252 5.94 5.09 0.16
C ASP A 252 5.71 5.86 1.47
N GLY A 253 6.27 5.38 2.59
CA GLY A 253 6.13 5.98 3.90
C GLY A 253 4.91 5.50 4.68
N VAL A 254 4.19 4.46 4.21
CA VAL A 254 3.08 3.84 4.94
C VAL A 254 3.63 3.17 6.18
N LYS A 255 3.03 3.45 7.34
CA LYS A 255 3.45 2.89 8.63
C LYS A 255 2.37 1.95 9.15
N SER A 256 2.74 0.71 9.47
CA SER A 256 1.84 -0.15 10.23
C SER A 256 1.55 0.45 11.60
N PRO A 257 0.42 0.12 12.25
CA PRO A 257 0.26 0.35 13.68
C PRO A 257 1.45 -0.26 14.46
N PRO A 258 1.91 0.39 15.54
CA PRO A 258 2.98 -0.14 16.38
C PRO A 258 2.52 -1.41 17.09
N VAL A 259 3.37 -2.44 17.04
CA VAL A 259 3.20 -3.67 17.80
C VAL A 259 4.07 -3.60 19.04
N ARG A 260 3.43 -3.48 20.20
CA ARG A 260 4.12 -3.51 21.48
C ARG A 260 4.53 -4.93 21.85
N HIS A 261 5.80 -5.10 22.20
CA HIS A 261 6.34 -6.34 22.77
C HIS A 261 7.38 -6.02 23.85
N TRP A 262 7.86 -7.05 24.53
CA TRP A 262 8.79 -6.88 25.62
C TRP A 262 9.80 -8.02 25.73
N VAL A 263 10.94 -7.69 26.33
CA VAL A 263 12.04 -8.63 26.58
C VAL A 263 12.30 -8.71 28.08
N GLN A 264 12.17 -9.89 28.69
CA GLN A 264 12.73 -10.13 30.03
C GLN A 264 14.21 -10.44 29.88
N CYS A 265 15.05 -9.67 30.58
CA CYS A 265 16.44 -10.06 30.74
C CYS A 265 16.63 -10.78 32.08
N ILE A 266 16.78 -12.10 32.02
CA ILE A 266 17.00 -12.95 33.19
C ILE A 266 18.49 -13.12 33.46
N ARG A 267 18.86 -13.26 34.74
CA ARG A 267 20.24 -13.61 35.07
C ARG A 267 20.57 -14.95 34.43
N ARG A 268 21.74 -15.03 33.82
CA ARG A 268 22.23 -16.30 33.28
C ARG A 268 22.21 -17.34 34.41
N PRO A 269 21.56 -18.50 34.23
CA PRO A 269 21.66 -19.58 35.20
C PRO A 269 23.15 -19.85 35.41
N GLY A 270 23.60 -19.78 36.65
CA GLY A 270 25.02 -19.78 36.99
C GLY A 270 25.74 -20.88 36.23
N GLY A 271 26.78 -20.51 35.48
CA GLY A 271 27.78 -21.47 35.08
C GLY A 271 28.26 -22.14 36.36
N ALA A 272 28.01 -23.44 36.48
CA ALA A 272 28.72 -24.23 37.47
C ALA A 272 30.19 -23.93 37.23
N VAL A 273 30.85 -23.35 38.23
CA VAL A 273 32.31 -23.32 38.30
C VAL A 273 32.72 -24.78 38.15
N ALA A 274 33.29 -25.13 37.00
CA ALA A 274 33.87 -26.44 36.78
C ALA A 274 34.94 -26.63 37.85
N ARG A 275 34.61 -27.41 38.89
CA ARG A 275 35.62 -27.98 39.77
C ARG A 275 36.53 -28.85 38.90
N PRO A 276 37.86 -28.77 39.04
CA PRO A 276 38.75 -29.67 38.31
C PRO A 276 38.55 -31.10 38.84
N GLY A 277 37.70 -31.86 38.15
CA GLY A 277 37.50 -33.28 38.32
C GLY A 277 38.31 -34.04 37.27
N ALA A 278 39.13 -34.96 37.76
CA ALA A 278 40.07 -35.84 37.06
C ALA A 278 39.47 -36.59 35.84
N PRO A 279 40.32 -37.11 34.94
CA PRO A 279 39.91 -37.60 33.62
C PRO A 279 39.26 -38.97 33.74
N VAL A 280 38.18 -39.19 32.98
CA VAL A 280 37.62 -40.52 32.78
C VAL A 280 37.40 -40.74 31.29
N GLY A 281 38.21 -41.67 30.76
CA GLY A 281 37.77 -42.71 29.82
C GLY A 281 37.30 -42.25 28.44
N VAL A 282 38.21 -42.37 27.48
CA VAL A 282 37.84 -42.63 26.09
C VAL A 282 37.22 -44.02 26.02
N GLU A 283 35.98 -44.12 25.53
CA GLU A 283 35.54 -45.34 24.85
C GLU A 283 34.63 -44.96 23.68
N ALA A 284 35.08 -45.34 22.50
CA ALA A 284 34.34 -45.24 21.26
C ALA A 284 33.56 -46.54 21.05
N ALA A 285 32.29 -46.44 20.67
CA ALA A 285 31.58 -47.52 19.99
C ALA A 285 30.50 -46.98 19.05
N THR A 286 30.86 -47.07 17.78
CA THR A 286 30.08 -47.27 16.54
C THR A 286 28.58 -47.59 16.59
N ALA A 287 27.88 -46.89 15.68
CA ALA A 287 26.96 -47.38 14.65
C ALA A 287 25.65 -48.12 15.02
N GLY A 288 24.54 -47.52 14.57
CA GLY A 288 23.26 -48.18 14.34
C GLY A 288 22.42 -47.35 13.37
N LEU A 289 22.48 -47.69 12.08
CA LEU A 289 21.52 -47.28 11.06
C LEU A 289 20.12 -47.71 11.48
N GLU A 290 19.11 -46.86 11.25
CA GLU A 290 17.86 -47.34 10.68
C GLU A 290 17.06 -46.24 9.96
N ASN A 291 16.35 -46.68 8.93
CA ASN A 291 15.79 -45.91 7.85
C ASN A 291 14.43 -45.28 8.21
N GLY A 292 14.18 -44.06 7.74
CA GLY A 292 12.87 -43.43 7.80
C GLY A 292 12.67 -42.42 6.67
N ARG A 293 12.56 -42.92 5.43
CA ARG A 293 12.17 -42.14 4.25
C ARG A 293 10.73 -41.63 4.41
N PHE A 294 10.55 -40.33 4.54
CA PHE A 294 9.31 -39.66 4.12
C PHE A 294 9.62 -38.74 2.93
N ARG A 295 9.29 -39.24 1.73
CA ARG A 295 9.21 -38.43 0.50
C ARG A 295 7.84 -37.76 0.47
N ALA A 296 7.78 -36.47 0.79
CA ALA A 296 6.69 -35.62 0.32
C ALA A 296 7.09 -35.10 -1.08
N ARG A 297 6.32 -35.49 -2.10
CA ARG A 297 6.51 -35.04 -3.48
C ARG A 297 6.10 -33.57 -3.57
N SER A 298 7.08 -32.71 -3.85
CA SER A 298 6.86 -31.41 -4.47
C SER A 298 6.53 -31.64 -5.95
N SER A 299 5.40 -31.12 -6.40
CA SER A 299 5.10 -30.93 -7.81
C SER A 299 4.75 -29.45 -8.01
N PHE A 300 5.79 -28.62 -8.05
CA PHE A 300 5.73 -27.29 -8.61
C PHE A 300 5.93 -27.42 -10.11
N VAL A 301 4.92 -27.05 -10.89
CA VAL A 301 5.03 -26.94 -12.35
C VAL A 301 5.58 -25.56 -12.66
N GLU A 302 6.85 -25.50 -13.04
CA GLU A 302 7.45 -24.32 -13.68
C GLU A 302 6.74 -24.05 -15.01
N HIS A 303 6.09 -22.89 -15.12
CA HIS A 303 5.91 -22.23 -16.41
C HIS A 303 6.89 -21.07 -16.44
N GLY A 304 8.00 -21.28 -17.17
CA GLY A 304 8.89 -20.20 -17.54
C GLY A 304 8.15 -19.22 -18.46
N SER A 305 7.92 -18.01 -17.98
CA SER A 305 7.60 -16.87 -18.84
C SER A 305 8.68 -15.81 -18.61
N THR A 306 9.53 -15.69 -19.62
CA THR A 306 10.51 -14.63 -19.85
C THR A 306 10.00 -13.24 -19.46
N LEU A 307 10.83 -12.53 -18.68
CA LEU A 307 10.75 -11.09 -18.44
C LEU A 307 10.71 -10.34 -19.79
N GLN A 308 9.52 -9.92 -20.19
CA GLN A 308 9.35 -8.90 -21.22
C GLN A 308 9.35 -7.53 -20.53
N GLU A 309 10.28 -6.66 -20.91
CA GLU A 309 10.26 -5.25 -20.57
C GLU A 309 8.94 -4.62 -21.03
N TRP A 310 8.06 -4.31 -20.07
CA TRP A 310 6.81 -3.62 -20.34
C TRP A 310 7.09 -2.13 -20.49
N ARG A 311 7.33 -1.68 -21.73
CA ARG A 311 7.18 -0.26 -22.09
C ARG A 311 5.72 0.13 -21.85
N LEU A 312 5.48 0.92 -20.81
CA LEU A 312 4.23 1.65 -20.63
C LEU A 312 3.92 2.39 -21.93
N LYS A 313 2.78 2.08 -22.56
CA LYS A 313 2.24 2.93 -23.63
C LYS A 313 2.08 4.35 -23.07
N PRO A 314 2.35 5.40 -23.85
CA PRO A 314 2.27 6.77 -23.37
C PRO A 314 0.86 7.04 -22.81
N GLN A 315 0.80 7.40 -21.53
CA GLN A 315 -0.40 7.89 -20.89
C GLN A 315 -0.77 9.22 -21.54
N LEU A 316 -1.93 9.28 -22.19
CA LEU A 316 -2.42 10.53 -22.78
C LEU A 316 -3.21 11.30 -21.72
N ALA A 317 -2.57 12.26 -21.08
CA ALA A 317 -3.26 13.19 -20.19
C ALA A 317 -4.11 14.16 -21.01
N LEU A 318 -5.44 14.09 -20.84
CA LEU A 318 -6.36 15.13 -21.32
C LEU A 318 -6.53 16.18 -20.21
N PRO A 319 -6.70 17.47 -20.56
CA PRO A 319 -6.87 18.53 -19.56
C PRO A 319 -8.10 18.26 -18.68
N CYS A 320 -7.87 18.15 -17.36
CA CYS A 320 -8.92 18.07 -16.36
C CYS A 320 -9.56 19.46 -16.17
N ALA A 321 -10.88 19.50 -16.00
CA ALA A 321 -11.63 20.70 -15.65
C ALA A 321 -12.31 20.46 -14.31
N SER A 322 -12.13 21.39 -13.36
CA SER A 322 -12.85 21.40 -12.09
C SER A 322 -14.34 21.66 -12.32
N ARG A 323 -15.18 20.95 -11.56
CA ARG A 323 -16.62 21.22 -11.45
C ARG A 323 -16.88 22.31 -10.42
#